data_AF-A0A2S7U2Z1-F1
#
_entry.id   AF-A0A2S7U2Z1-F1
#
_cell.length_a   1.000
_cell.length_b   1.000
_cell.length_c   1.000
_cell.angle_alpha   90.00
_cell.angle_beta   90.00
_cell.angle_gamma   90.00
#
_symmetry.space_group_name_H-M   'P 1'
#
loop_
_entity.id
_entity.type
_entity.pdbx_description
1 polymer ?
#
loop_
_entity_poly.entity_id
_entity_poly.type
_entity_poly.pdbx_seq_one_letter_code
_entity_poly.pdbx_strand_id
1 'polypeptide(L)'
;MNNQSSSHSLTQLIPALCRGDHALLSEWLTLSPKKMFIRTVPCVVVGCAPYGFSMGLWRGAEMGMYVAIKLPLLIFCTLLVNGLINGLLAAVLDSGITMRQSLQFLLAGFATMSIVLGALSPISQALALHAPAANADHARDFHAFILLFHTAVVAYAGILSHHTLRRFLLHFSKKKSAANSTFFA
;
A
#
# COMPACT_ATOMS: atom_id res chain seq x y z
N MET A 1 -13.51 -22.69 28.09
CA MET A 1 -13.97 -21.59 27.20
C MET A 1 -13.38 -20.29 27.72
N ASN A 2 -12.13 -19.99 27.34
CA ASN A 2 -11.47 -18.74 27.75
C ASN A 2 -11.50 -17.75 26.60
N ASN A 3 -12.39 -16.76 26.75
CA ASN A 3 -12.60 -15.64 25.86
C ASN A 3 -11.42 -14.66 26.01
N GLN A 4 -10.25 -14.99 25.45
CA GLN A 4 -9.21 -13.98 25.22
C GLN A 4 -9.65 -13.14 24.01
N SER A 5 -10.43 -12.11 24.32
CA SER A 5 -10.70 -11.00 23.42
C SER A 5 -9.37 -10.37 23.02
N SER A 6 -8.84 -10.83 21.88
CA SER A 6 -7.57 -10.44 21.28
C SER A 6 -7.66 -9.00 20.76
N SER A 7 -7.56 -8.05 21.69
CA SER A 7 -7.38 -6.63 21.44
C SER A 7 -5.96 -6.35 20.94
N HIS A 8 -5.53 -6.98 19.84
CA HIS A 8 -4.34 -6.55 19.12
C HIS A 8 -4.63 -5.19 18.47
N SER A 9 -4.21 -4.12 19.14
CA SER A 9 -4.38 -2.72 18.74
C SER A 9 -3.74 -2.44 17.37
N LEU A 10 -4.25 -1.45 16.63
CA LEU A 10 -3.63 -0.92 15.39
C LEU A 10 -2.13 -0.62 15.58
N THR A 11 -1.73 -0.29 16.81
CA THR A 11 -0.34 -0.04 17.21
C THR A 11 0.58 -1.25 17.08
N GLN A 12 0.06 -2.47 17.06
CA GLN A 12 0.84 -3.69 16.78
C GLN A 12 0.82 -4.06 15.30
N LEU A 13 -0.29 -3.75 14.60
CA LEU A 13 -0.44 -4.06 13.18
C LEU A 13 0.52 -3.25 12.30
N ILE A 14 0.67 -1.95 12.55
CA ILE A 14 1.56 -1.07 11.78
C ILE A 14 3.02 -1.57 11.84
N PRO A 15 3.64 -1.76 13.02
CA PRO A 15 5.01 -2.27 13.07
C PRO A 15 5.12 -3.71 12.55
N ALA A 16 4.09 -4.56 12.69
CA ALA A 16 4.09 -5.89 12.09
C ALA A 16 4.09 -5.82 10.55
N LEU A 17 3.29 -4.94 9.95
CA LEU A 17 3.28 -4.70 8.49
C LEU A 17 4.61 -4.11 8.00
N CYS A 18 5.18 -3.16 8.74
CA CYS A 18 6.46 -2.53 8.38
C CYS A 18 7.65 -3.47 8.57
N ARG A 19 7.64 -4.32 9.62
CA ARG A 19 8.69 -5.33 9.87
C ARG A 19 8.52 -6.57 8.99
N GLY A 20 7.33 -6.77 8.43
CA GLY A 20 7.00 -7.99 7.70
C GLY A 20 6.91 -9.20 8.64
N ASP A 21 6.34 -9.04 9.84
CA ASP A 21 6.28 -10.10 10.85
C ASP A 21 5.41 -11.27 10.39
N HIS A 22 6.07 -12.32 9.91
CA HIS A 22 5.45 -13.44 9.21
C HIS A 22 4.53 -14.28 10.12
N ALA A 23 4.86 -14.42 11.40
CA ALA A 23 4.09 -15.25 12.33
C ALA A 23 2.71 -14.62 12.58
N LEU A 24 2.70 -13.34 12.99
CA LEU A 24 1.47 -12.59 13.23
C LEU A 24 0.62 -12.45 11.97
N LEU A 25 1.21 -12.16 10.83
CA LEU A 25 0.44 -12.02 9.59
C LEU A 25 -0.13 -13.35 9.09
N SER A 26 0.61 -14.46 9.19
CA SER A 26 0.11 -15.79 8.81
C SER A 26 -1.07 -16.24 9.68
N GLU A 27 -1.01 -15.94 10.99
CA GLU A 27 -2.09 -16.21 11.93
C GLU A 27 -3.35 -15.40 11.55
N TRP A 28 -3.18 -14.12 11.19
CA TRP A 28 -4.31 -13.28 10.81
C TRP A 28 -4.92 -13.64 9.45
N LEU A 29 -4.09 -14.05 8.50
CA LEU A 29 -4.49 -14.56 7.18
C LEU A 29 -5.32 -15.84 7.31
N THR A 30 -4.94 -16.76 8.21
CA THR A 30 -5.54 -18.09 8.33
C THR A 30 -6.71 -18.14 9.31
N LEU A 31 -6.59 -17.51 10.49
CA LEU A 31 -7.58 -17.61 11.57
C LEU A 31 -8.65 -16.52 11.54
N SER A 32 -8.38 -15.34 10.96
CA SER A 32 -9.34 -14.21 11.04
C SER A 32 -9.32 -13.24 9.85
N PRO A 33 -9.61 -13.73 8.63
CA PRO A 33 -9.51 -12.96 7.38
C PRO A 33 -10.37 -11.68 7.38
N LYS A 34 -11.57 -11.72 7.98
CA LYS A 34 -12.47 -10.55 8.09
C LYS A 34 -11.89 -9.46 8.99
N LYS A 35 -11.22 -9.83 10.09
CA LYS A 35 -10.62 -8.89 11.04
C LYS A 35 -9.43 -8.17 10.43
N MET A 36 -8.62 -8.87 9.65
CA MET A 36 -7.53 -8.29 8.89
C MET A 36 -8.04 -7.23 7.91
N PHE A 37 -9.04 -7.58 7.08
CA PHE A 37 -9.62 -6.64 6.12
C PHE A 37 -10.12 -5.34 6.77
N ILE A 38 -10.91 -5.47 7.84
CA ILE A 38 -11.48 -4.32 8.57
C ILE A 38 -10.40 -3.42 9.17
N ARG A 39 -9.22 -3.96 9.54
CA ARG A 39 -8.12 -3.18 10.12
C ARG A 39 -7.19 -2.58 9.07
N THR A 40 -6.98 -3.27 7.97
CA THR A 40 -6.03 -2.87 6.93
C THR A 40 -6.62 -1.82 5.98
N VAL A 41 -7.91 -1.91 5.66
CA VAL A 41 -8.61 -0.94 4.79
C VAL A 41 -8.54 0.49 5.33
N PRO A 42 -8.83 0.78 6.62
CA PRO A 42 -8.65 2.11 7.19
C PRO A 42 -7.21 2.62 7.08
N CYS A 43 -6.19 1.77 7.27
CA CYS A 43 -4.79 2.18 7.10
C CYS A 43 -4.49 2.61 5.66
N VAL A 44 -5.09 1.96 4.67
CA VAL A 44 -4.97 2.37 3.26
C VAL A 44 -5.60 3.74 3.05
N VAL A 45 -6.82 3.95 3.56
CA VAL A 45 -7.52 5.24 3.42
C VAL A 45 -6.77 6.36 4.14
N VAL A 46 -6.36 6.14 5.39
CA VAL A 46 -5.72 7.15 6.23
C VAL A 46 -4.31 7.50 5.76
N GLY A 47 -3.57 6.60 5.11
CA GLY A 47 -2.26 6.93 4.54
C GLY A 47 -2.37 7.55 3.14
N CYS A 48 -3.26 7.04 2.28
CA CYS A 48 -3.41 7.54 0.92
C CYS A 48 -4.16 8.88 0.85
N ALA A 49 -5.19 9.11 1.68
CA ALA A 49 -5.99 10.34 1.57
C ALA A 49 -5.18 11.62 1.89
N PRO A 50 -4.39 11.70 2.99
CA PRO A 50 -3.55 12.87 3.26
C PRO A 50 -2.46 13.08 2.21
N TYR A 51 -1.87 11.99 1.70
CA TYR A 51 -0.89 12.07 0.62
C TYR A 51 -1.52 12.56 -0.69
N GLY A 52 -2.72 12.07 -1.03
CA GLY A 52 -3.50 12.52 -2.17
C GLY A 52 -3.88 14.00 -2.06
N PHE A 53 -4.27 14.45 -0.86
CA PHE A 53 -4.53 15.86 -0.58
C PHE A 53 -3.29 16.71 -0.87
N SER A 54 -2.13 16.25 -0.40
CA SER A 54 -0.85 16.92 -0.62
C SER A 54 -0.51 17.12 -2.11
N MET A 55 -0.77 16.11 -2.94
CA MET A 55 -0.56 16.19 -4.39
C MET A 55 -1.42 17.28 -5.06
N GLY A 56 -2.67 17.44 -4.63
CA GLY A 56 -3.58 18.42 -5.20
C GLY A 56 -3.42 19.83 -4.61
N LEU A 57 -2.82 19.95 -3.43
CA LEU A 57 -2.76 21.19 -2.66
C LEU A 57 -2.11 22.35 -3.43
N TRP A 58 -1.07 22.07 -4.22
CA TRP A 58 -0.37 23.09 -5.01
C TRP A 58 -1.29 23.78 -6.05
N ARG A 59 -2.26 23.06 -6.61
CA ARG A 59 -3.22 23.61 -7.58
C ARG A 59 -4.43 24.27 -6.92
N GLY A 60 -4.60 24.08 -5.61
CA GLY A 60 -5.73 24.58 -4.84
C GLY A 60 -6.30 23.52 -3.89
N ALA A 61 -6.91 23.97 -2.78
CA ALA A 61 -7.49 23.08 -1.79
C ALA A 61 -8.61 22.19 -2.35
N GLU A 62 -9.40 22.69 -3.30
CA GLU A 62 -10.45 21.91 -3.97
C GLU A 62 -9.88 20.72 -4.77
N MET A 63 -8.79 20.96 -5.50
CA MET A 63 -8.07 19.90 -6.21
C MET A 63 -7.44 18.90 -5.23
N GLY A 64 -6.93 19.37 -4.09
CA GLY A 64 -6.48 18.53 -2.97
C GLY A 64 -7.56 17.56 -2.52
N MET A 65 -8.76 18.06 -2.22
CA MET A 65 -9.88 17.23 -1.76
C MET A 65 -10.31 16.19 -2.80
N TYR A 66 -10.34 16.56 -4.08
CA TYR A 66 -10.66 15.62 -5.16
C TYR A 66 -9.64 14.47 -5.23
N VAL A 67 -8.34 14.78 -5.15
CA VAL A 67 -7.28 13.76 -5.20
C VAL A 67 -7.24 12.91 -3.93
N ALA A 68 -7.55 13.48 -2.76
CA ALA A 68 -7.63 12.77 -1.49
C ALA A 68 -8.65 11.62 -1.51
N ILE A 69 -9.74 11.77 -2.26
CA ILE A 69 -10.76 10.72 -2.44
C ILE A 69 -10.39 9.80 -3.61
N LYS A 70 -9.91 10.38 -4.71
CA LYS A 70 -9.57 9.62 -5.93
C LYS A 70 -8.43 8.63 -5.71
N LEU A 71 -7.42 8.98 -4.92
CA LEU A 71 -6.24 8.12 -4.73
C LEU A 71 -6.57 6.81 -3.99
N PRO A 72 -7.27 6.80 -2.84
CA PRO A 72 -7.73 5.56 -2.21
C PRO A 72 -8.57 4.68 -3.14
N LEU A 73 -9.51 5.27 -3.89
CA LEU A 73 -10.34 4.55 -4.85
C LEU A 73 -9.50 3.88 -5.93
N LEU A 74 -8.51 4.59 -6.48
CA LEU A 74 -7.58 4.07 -7.46
C LEU A 74 -6.77 2.90 -6.90
N ILE A 75 -6.29 2.99 -5.65
CA ILE A 75 -5.57 1.90 -4.98
C ILE A 75 -6.45 0.67 -4.79
N PHE A 76 -7.71 0.83 -4.34
CA PHE A 76 -8.63 -0.30 -4.21
C PHE A 76 -8.98 -0.93 -5.56
N CYS A 77 -9.18 -0.13 -6.60
CA CYS A 77 -9.40 -0.66 -7.95
C CYS A 77 -8.18 -1.45 -8.44
N THR A 78 -6.97 -0.92 -8.22
CA THR A 78 -5.71 -1.58 -8.57
C THR A 78 -5.54 -2.90 -7.81
N LEU A 79 -5.86 -2.91 -6.52
CA LEU A 79 -5.87 -4.10 -5.67
C LEU A 79 -6.83 -5.18 -6.22
N LEU A 80 -8.05 -4.80 -6.60
CA LEU A 80 -9.03 -5.74 -7.13
C LEU A 80 -8.57 -6.35 -8.46
N VAL A 81 -8.11 -5.53 -9.39
CA VAL A 81 -7.61 -5.98 -10.69
C VAL A 81 -6.40 -6.90 -10.52
N ASN A 82 -5.40 -6.47 -9.74
CA ASN A 82 -4.21 -7.28 -9.48
C ASN A 82 -4.53 -8.56 -8.71
N GLY A 83 -5.48 -8.51 -7.76
CA GLY A 83 -5.93 -9.68 -7.01
C GLY A 83 -6.64 -10.70 -7.89
N LEU A 84 -7.45 -10.25 -8.86
CA LEU A 84 -8.10 -11.11 -9.85
C LEU A 84 -7.08 -11.75 -10.78
N ILE A 85 -6.17 -10.95 -11.36
CA ILE A 85 -5.12 -11.45 -12.27
C ILE A 85 -4.23 -12.45 -11.55
N ASN A 86 -3.73 -12.11 -10.35
CA ASN A 86 -2.87 -12.99 -9.58
C ASN A 86 -3.61 -14.24 -9.08
N GLY A 87 -4.90 -14.14 -8.80
CA GLY A 87 -5.73 -15.30 -8.46
C GLY A 87 -5.93 -16.27 -9.62
N LEU A 88 -6.12 -15.74 -10.84
CA LEU A 88 -6.20 -16.54 -12.07
C LEU A 88 -4.85 -17.20 -12.38
N LEU A 89 -3.75 -16.45 -12.32
CA LEU A 89 -2.39 -16.99 -12.48
C LEU A 89 -2.10 -18.10 -11.45
N ALA A 90 -2.45 -17.88 -10.19
CA ALA A 90 -2.26 -18.87 -9.13
C ALA A 90 -3.02 -20.18 -9.39
N ALA A 91 -4.22 -20.10 -9.97
CA ALA A 91 -5.02 -21.25 -10.37
C ALA A 91 -4.45 -21.97 -11.60
N VAL A 92 -3.92 -21.24 -12.58
CA VAL A 92 -3.31 -21.81 -13.79
C VAL A 92 -1.97 -22.50 -13.48
N LEU A 93 -1.16 -21.91 -12.58
CA LEU A 93 0.17 -22.43 -12.22
C LEU A 93 0.14 -23.52 -11.14
N ASP A 94 -1.04 -23.94 -10.67
CA ASP A 94 -1.24 -24.88 -9.55
C ASP A 94 -0.38 -24.53 -8.31
N SER A 95 -0.24 -23.23 -8.05
CA SER A 95 0.65 -22.71 -7.00
C SER A 95 0.21 -23.04 -5.57
N GLY A 96 -0.98 -23.61 -5.39
CA GLY A 96 -1.60 -23.89 -4.09
C GLY A 96 -2.09 -22.65 -3.33
N ILE A 97 -1.99 -21.45 -3.92
CA ILE A 97 -2.49 -20.19 -3.34
C ILE A 97 -3.91 -19.93 -3.83
N THR A 98 -4.85 -19.73 -2.91
CA THR A 98 -6.23 -19.37 -3.26
C THR A 98 -6.34 -17.89 -3.65
N MET A 99 -7.30 -17.54 -4.51
CA MET A 99 -7.56 -16.14 -4.91
C MET A 99 -7.78 -15.20 -3.71
N ARG A 100 -8.39 -15.71 -2.63
CA ARG A 100 -8.57 -14.96 -1.37
C ARG A 100 -7.25 -14.63 -0.70
N GLN A 101 -6.34 -15.60 -0.59
CA GLN A 101 -5.01 -15.39 0.01
C GLN A 101 -4.19 -14.40 -0.83
N SER A 102 -4.23 -14.51 -2.15
CA SER A 102 -3.58 -13.57 -3.06
C SER A 102 -4.06 -12.12 -2.81
N LEU A 103 -5.38 -11.90 -2.78
CA LEU A 103 -5.94 -10.58 -2.51
C LEU A 103 -5.53 -10.03 -1.13
N GLN A 104 -5.45 -10.90 -0.11
CA GLN A 104 -5.02 -10.49 1.24
C GLN A 104 -3.53 -10.12 1.29
N PHE A 105 -2.67 -10.87 0.61
CA PHE A 105 -1.25 -10.53 0.49
C PHE A 105 -1.06 -9.18 -0.20
N LEU A 106 -1.79 -8.93 -1.28
CA LEU A 106 -1.76 -7.64 -1.95
C LEU A 106 -2.29 -6.52 -1.04
N LEU A 107 -3.40 -6.75 -0.31
CA LEU A 107 -3.95 -5.77 0.62
C LEU A 107 -2.94 -5.41 1.72
N ALA A 108 -2.19 -6.38 2.25
CA ALA A 108 -1.10 -6.13 3.20
C ALA A 108 0.01 -5.27 2.57
N GLY A 109 0.42 -5.60 1.33
CA GLY A 109 1.39 -4.80 0.58
C GLY A 109 0.93 -3.35 0.37
N PHE A 110 -0.29 -3.14 -0.13
CA PHE A 110 -0.85 -1.80 -0.33
C PHE A 110 -1.02 -1.03 0.98
N ALA A 111 -1.25 -1.70 2.10
CA ALA A 111 -1.27 -1.05 3.39
C ALA A 111 0.11 -0.59 3.85
N THR A 112 1.14 -1.40 3.67
CA THR A 112 2.52 -0.98 3.92
C THR A 112 2.88 0.22 3.03
N MET A 113 2.52 0.17 1.75
CA MET A 113 2.69 1.31 0.83
C MET A 113 1.99 2.57 1.35
N SER A 114 0.72 2.45 1.75
CA SER A 114 -0.07 3.55 2.29
C SER A 114 0.52 4.16 3.55
N ILE A 115 1.04 3.33 4.47
CA ILE A 115 1.72 3.81 5.69
C ILE A 115 2.94 4.66 5.33
N VAL A 116 3.74 4.22 4.34
CA VAL A 116 4.90 4.98 3.85
C VAL A 116 4.45 6.30 3.19
N LEU A 117 3.42 6.27 2.34
CA LEU A 117 2.85 7.49 1.73
C LEU A 117 2.35 8.47 2.78
N GLY A 118 1.61 7.98 3.78
CA GLY A 118 1.09 8.78 4.87
C GLY A 118 2.20 9.42 5.70
N ALA A 119 3.28 8.68 5.96
CA ALA A 119 4.46 9.20 6.67
C ALA A 119 5.20 10.29 5.87
N LEU A 120 5.19 10.21 4.54
CA LEU A 120 5.81 11.20 3.64
C LEU A 120 4.86 12.35 3.25
N SER A 121 3.57 12.24 3.55
CA SER A 121 2.57 13.28 3.34
C SER A 121 2.97 14.66 3.89
N PRO A 122 3.43 14.83 5.15
CA PRO A 122 3.78 16.15 5.67
C PRO A 122 4.92 16.83 4.91
N ILE A 123 5.90 16.05 4.42
CA ILE A 123 7.01 16.56 3.60
C ILE A 123 6.47 17.12 2.28
N SER A 124 5.57 16.37 1.65
CA SER A 124 4.92 16.81 0.42
C SER A 124 4.02 18.04 0.64
N GLN A 125 3.35 18.15 1.79
CA GLN A 125 2.49 19.30 2.10
C GLN A 125 3.33 20.55 2.31
N ALA A 126 4.46 20.40 3.03
CA ALA A 126 5.43 21.48 3.19
C ALA A 126 5.96 21.95 1.82
N LEU A 127 6.27 21.03 0.91
CA LEU A 127 6.69 21.38 -0.44
C LEU A 127 5.61 22.16 -1.21
N ALA A 128 4.35 21.73 -1.11
CA ALA A 128 3.22 22.39 -1.78
C ALA A 128 2.95 23.80 -1.20
N LEU A 129 3.10 24.00 0.11
CA LEU A 129 2.89 25.29 0.77
C LEU A 129 4.01 26.31 0.52
N HIS A 130 5.25 25.85 0.34
CA HIS A 130 6.41 26.71 0.02
C HIS A 130 6.61 26.91 -1.49
N ALA A 131 5.73 26.36 -2.31
CA ALA A 131 5.85 26.45 -3.75
C ALA A 131 5.56 27.89 -4.23
N PRO A 132 6.28 28.37 -5.27
CA PRO A 132 5.94 29.62 -5.91
C PRO A 132 4.53 29.55 -6.51
N ALA A 133 3.85 30.71 -6.52
CA ALA A 133 2.55 30.85 -7.16
C ALA A 133 2.62 30.42 -8.63
N ALA A 134 1.55 29.83 -9.14
CA ALA A 134 1.51 29.22 -10.48
C ALA A 134 1.77 30.21 -11.64
N ASN A 135 1.76 31.52 -11.37
CA ASN A 135 2.01 32.61 -12.32
C ASN A 135 3.42 33.21 -12.25
N ALA A 136 4.32 32.68 -11.41
CA ALA A 136 5.69 33.18 -11.29
C ALA A 136 6.60 32.66 -12.43
N ASP A 137 7.66 33.40 -12.75
CA ASP A 137 8.61 33.12 -13.85
C ASP A 137 9.33 31.76 -13.75
N HIS A 138 9.28 31.09 -12.58
CA HIS A 138 9.86 29.76 -12.34
C HIS A 138 8.83 28.68 -11.95
N ALA A 139 7.53 28.94 -12.14
CA ALA A 139 6.46 28.01 -11.77
C ALA A 139 6.53 26.68 -12.54
N ARG A 140 6.99 26.70 -13.80
CA ARG A 140 7.11 25.51 -14.64
C ARG A 140 8.16 24.53 -14.13
N ASP A 141 9.34 25.04 -13.78
CA ASP A 141 10.44 24.20 -13.29
C ASP A 141 10.11 23.61 -11.92
N PHE A 142 9.47 24.40 -11.06
CA PHE A 142 8.99 23.92 -9.77
C PHE A 142 7.87 22.87 -9.92
N HIS A 143 6.97 23.04 -10.89
CA HIS A 143 5.94 22.05 -11.18
C HIS A 143 6.55 20.71 -11.65
N ALA A 144 7.54 20.76 -12.55
CA ALA A 144 8.25 19.58 -13.00
C ALA A 144 8.96 18.88 -11.83
N PHE A 145 9.59 19.65 -10.94
CA PHE A 145 10.21 19.12 -9.72
C PHE A 145 9.18 18.45 -8.80
N ILE A 146 8.04 19.10 -8.52
CA ILE A 146 6.94 18.52 -7.73
C ILE A 146 6.48 17.18 -8.33
N LEU A 147 6.27 17.11 -9.65
CA LEU A 147 5.84 15.89 -10.34
C LEU A 147 6.87 14.76 -10.20
N LEU A 148 8.15 15.07 -10.40
CA LEU A 148 9.24 14.11 -10.20
C LEU A 148 9.33 13.64 -8.75
N PHE A 149 9.19 14.56 -7.79
CA PHE A 149 9.21 14.24 -6.37
C PHE A 149 8.07 13.27 -6.00
N HIS A 150 6.84 13.54 -6.41
CA HIS A 150 5.72 12.63 -6.17
C HIS A 150 5.92 11.27 -6.83
N THR A 151 6.42 11.26 -8.07
CA THR A 151 6.72 10.01 -8.80
C THR A 151 7.78 9.19 -8.05
N ALA A 152 8.84 9.82 -7.57
CA ALA A 152 9.89 9.17 -6.79
C ALA A 152 9.35 8.61 -5.45
N VAL A 153 8.50 9.37 -4.75
CA VAL A 153 7.88 8.93 -3.49
C VAL A 153 6.98 7.71 -3.70
N VAL A 154 6.11 7.74 -4.71
CA VAL A 154 5.23 6.61 -5.04
C VAL A 154 6.04 5.39 -5.45
N ALA A 155 7.08 5.56 -6.27
CA ALA A 155 7.99 4.49 -6.67
C ALA A 155 8.71 3.87 -5.46
N TYR A 156 9.26 4.69 -4.58
CA TYR A 156 9.93 4.24 -3.35
C TYR A 156 8.99 3.42 -2.44
N ALA A 157 7.78 3.92 -2.21
CA ALA A 157 6.79 3.21 -1.41
C ALA A 157 6.34 1.89 -2.04
N GLY A 158 6.22 1.86 -3.38
CA GLY A 158 5.97 0.63 -4.13
C GLY A 158 7.10 -0.39 -3.96
N ILE A 159 8.36 0.04 -4.09
CA ILE A 159 9.54 -0.81 -3.88
C ILE A 159 9.54 -1.41 -2.47
N LEU A 160 9.33 -0.61 -1.43
CA LEU A 160 9.26 -1.09 -0.05
C LEU A 160 8.13 -2.11 0.16
N SER A 161 6.94 -1.82 -0.37
CA SER A 161 5.80 -2.73 -0.32
C SER A 161 6.10 -4.08 -0.99
N HIS A 162 6.68 -4.07 -2.18
CA HIS A 162 7.06 -5.29 -2.90
C HIS A 162 8.18 -6.06 -2.18
N HIS A 163 9.14 -5.38 -1.54
CA HIS A 163 10.15 -6.05 -0.72
C HIS A 163 9.52 -6.79 0.46
N THR A 164 8.55 -6.17 1.15
CA THR A 164 7.82 -6.82 2.24
C THR A 164 6.98 -8.00 1.71
N LEU A 165 6.33 -7.84 0.55
CA LEU A 165 5.55 -8.90 -0.11
C LEU A 165 6.41 -10.10 -0.51
N ARG A 166 7.59 -9.86 -1.09
CA ARG A 166 8.54 -10.92 -1.48
C ARG A 166 9.02 -11.71 -0.27
N ARG A 167 9.28 -11.04 0.86
CA ARG A 167 9.62 -11.73 2.13
C ARG A 167 8.49 -12.64 2.60
N PHE A 168 7.22 -12.24 2.44
CA PHE A 168 6.06 -13.10 2.75
C PHE A 168 5.97 -14.34 1.84
N LEU A 169 6.14 -14.17 0.53
CA LEU A 169 6.03 -15.28 -0.44
C LEU A 169 7.15 -16.31 -0.29
N LEU A 170 8.38 -15.86 -0.01
CA LEU A 170 9.52 -16.76 0.19
C LEU A 170 9.37 -17.67 1.41
N HIS A 171 8.55 -17.29 2.39
CA HIS A 171 8.33 -18.08 3.60
C HIS A 171 7.13 -19.04 3.48
N PHE A 172 6.09 -18.67 2.73
CA PHE A 172 4.93 -19.54 2.49
C PHE A 172 5.20 -20.68 1.50
N SER A 173 6.22 -20.55 0.64
CA SER A 173 6.56 -21.60 -0.33
C SER A 173 7.44 -22.68 0.28
N LYS A 174 6.90 -23.90 0.46
CA LYS A 174 7.64 -25.08 0.95
C LYS A 174 8.78 -25.55 0.02
N LYS A 175 8.94 -24.97 -1.19
CA LYS A 175 10.05 -25.24 -2.12
C LYS A 175 10.62 -23.93 -2.69
N LYS A 176 11.86 -23.61 -2.32
CA LYS A 176 12.65 -22.47 -2.83
C LYS A 176 12.73 -22.38 -4.37
N SER A 177 12.48 -23.48 -5.10
CA SER A 177 12.55 -23.55 -6.56
C SER A 177 11.32 -22.98 -7.29
N ALA A 178 10.10 -23.07 -6.71
CA ALA A 178 8.88 -22.57 -7.36
C ALA A 178 8.73 -21.04 -7.24
N ALA A 179 9.27 -20.45 -6.16
CA ALA A 179 9.22 -19.01 -5.91
C ALA A 179 10.07 -18.19 -6.91
N ASN A 180 11.11 -18.79 -7.50
CA ASN A 180 11.96 -18.10 -8.47
C ASN A 180 11.37 -18.18 -9.89
N SER A 181 10.74 -19.30 -10.27
CA SER A 181 10.06 -19.41 -11.57
C SER A 181 8.85 -18.48 -11.70
N THR A 182 8.13 -18.22 -10.61
CA THR A 182 6.93 -17.36 -10.63
C THR A 182 7.27 -15.86 -10.63
N PHE A 183 8.51 -15.48 -10.32
CA PHE A 183 8.93 -14.06 -10.31
C PHE A 183 9.51 -13.61 -11.66
N PHE A 184 9.90 -14.55 -12.52
CA PHE A 184 10.51 -14.29 -13.83
C PHE A 184 9.66 -14.77 -15.03
N ALA A 185 8.53 -15.43 -14.81
CA ALA A 185 7.54 -15.75 -15.83
C ALA A 185 6.45 -14.68 -15.85
#